data_AF-A0A9P5RYE1-F1
#
_entry.id   AF-A0A9P5RYE1-F1
#
_cell.length_a   1.000
_cell.length_b   1.000
_cell.length_c   1.000
_cell.angle_alpha   90.00
_cell.angle_beta   90.00
_cell.angle_gamma   90.00
#
_symmetry.space_group_name_H-M   'P 1'
#
loop_
_entity.id
_entity.type
_entity.pdbx_description
1 polymer ?
#
loop_
_entity_poly.entity_id
_entity_poly.type
_entity_poly.pdbx_seq_one_letter_code
_entity_poly.pdbx_strand_id
1 'polypeptide(L)'
;MSSQLVHLKILKAPIRPQYMDLYDGDDNYFGIDSQGRITLPPIWSCRGLETLHIELHGKFDPRVFYGYISRVLPQLQELVIIRPKHCESAPMLFLYTSGSLWLGGGGLCLLARLQYLERLWIKSEGRDFRIPEEMTRMSLSWIIPNTSSPLSWFGESSRRDKAERREYMTKGESWGILSIVDVENRKPRTKPPPANAKPLDAGIWYHPRNLGLYQDVAEMVEEMDTKGFKTLPALKKLSLGSSYMKRPKEELDSLFPPKKWYNRFMEE
;
A
#
# COMPACT_ATOMS: atom_id res chain seq x y z
N MET A 1 -8.64 -4.96 28.06
CA MET A 1 -8.91 -3.96 27.00
C MET A 1 -8.95 -4.69 25.66
N SER A 2 -9.90 -4.55 24.75
CA SER A 2 -11.30 -4.08 24.77
C SER A 2 -11.99 -4.84 23.64
N SER A 3 -13.08 -5.59 23.91
CA SER A 3 -13.91 -6.21 22.86
C SER A 3 -14.81 -5.21 22.13
N GLN A 4 -14.77 -3.93 22.51
CA GLN A 4 -15.72 -2.92 22.05
C GLN A 4 -15.43 -2.42 20.63
N LEU A 5 -14.19 -2.57 20.14
CA LEU A 5 -13.82 -2.12 18.79
C LEU A 5 -14.05 -3.16 17.68
N VAL A 6 -14.43 -4.38 18.04
CA VAL A 6 -14.76 -5.43 17.05
C VAL A 6 -15.98 -5.05 16.20
N HIS A 7 -16.83 -4.17 16.71
CA HIS A 7 -18.01 -3.66 16.01
C HIS A 7 -17.74 -2.41 15.17
N LEU A 8 -16.52 -1.86 15.19
CA LEU A 8 -16.19 -0.67 14.41
C LEU A 8 -16.08 -1.05 12.94
N LYS A 9 -17.07 -0.64 12.15
CA LYS A 9 -17.09 -0.84 10.69
C LYS A 9 -16.42 0.28 9.90
N ILE A 10 -16.43 1.49 10.46
CA ILE A 10 -15.97 2.71 9.78
C ILE A 10 -15.01 3.45 10.70
N LEU A 11 -13.83 3.79 10.18
CA LEU A 11 -12.84 4.62 10.85
C LEU A 11 -12.50 5.80 9.97
N LYS A 12 -12.67 7.02 10.50
CA LYS A 12 -12.20 8.26 9.88
C LYS A 12 -11.27 8.93 10.88
N ALA A 13 -9.98 8.96 10.59
CA ALA A 13 -9.01 9.51 11.53
C ALA A 13 -7.79 10.10 10.83
N PRO A 14 -7.24 11.21 11.36
CA PRO A 14 -5.87 11.58 11.08
C PRO A 14 -4.94 10.57 11.75
N ILE A 15 -4.16 9.86 10.94
CA ILE A 15 -3.26 8.83 11.45
C ILE A 15 -1.85 9.19 11.02
N ARG A 16 -0.98 9.26 12.03
CA ARG A 16 0.46 9.25 11.81
C ARG A 16 0.86 7.80 11.58
N PRO A 17 1.52 7.45 10.47
CA PRO A 17 1.89 6.06 10.21
C PRO A 17 2.86 5.47 11.25
N GLN A 18 3.54 6.32 12.01
CA GLN A 18 4.26 5.94 13.24
C GLN A 18 3.34 5.14 14.17
N TYR A 19 2.05 5.50 14.25
CA TYR A 19 1.05 4.80 15.06
C TYR A 19 0.63 3.43 14.51
N MET A 20 1.05 3.10 13.28
CA MET A 20 0.80 1.82 12.62
C MET A 20 2.02 0.90 12.68
N ASP A 21 3.21 1.42 13.01
CA ASP A 21 4.37 0.57 13.25
C ASP A 21 4.16 -0.16 14.59
N LEU A 22 3.79 -1.45 14.49
CA LEU A 22 3.66 -2.36 15.63
C LEU A 22 4.97 -2.51 16.40
N TYR A 23 6.08 -2.12 15.76
CA TYR A 23 7.42 -2.40 16.23
C TYR A 23 8.21 -1.15 16.55
N ASP A 24 7.55 -0.08 16.99
CA ASP A 24 8.28 1.13 17.37
C ASP A 24 9.46 0.79 18.27
N GLY A 25 10.64 1.04 17.70
CA GLY A 25 11.94 0.75 18.28
C GLY A 25 12.45 1.90 19.12
N ASP A 26 11.75 3.03 19.12
CA ASP A 26 11.93 4.08 20.09
C ASP A 26 10.78 4.00 21.10
N ASP A 27 11.08 3.49 22.29
CA ASP A 27 10.19 3.47 23.45
C ASP A 27 9.70 4.89 23.88
N ASN A 28 10.04 5.94 23.12
CA ASN A 28 9.73 7.34 23.38
C ASN A 28 8.66 7.98 22.46
N TYR A 29 8.16 7.30 21.42
CA TYR A 29 7.26 7.94 20.42
C TYR A 29 5.76 7.59 20.50
N PHE A 30 5.37 6.53 21.22
CA PHE A 30 3.98 6.30 21.57
C PHE A 30 3.63 6.93 22.90
N GLY A 31 3.06 8.14 22.84
CA GLY A 31 2.49 8.82 23.99
C GLY A 31 1.32 8.01 24.56
N ILE A 32 1.39 7.57 25.80
CA ILE A 32 1.77 8.45 26.90
C ILE A 32 2.74 7.79 27.86
N ASP A 33 3.79 8.54 28.15
CA ASP A 33 4.57 8.44 29.36
C ASP A 33 3.70 8.41 30.64
N SER A 34 4.38 8.33 31.77
CA SER A 34 3.83 8.43 33.12
C SER A 34 2.93 9.67 33.41
N GLN A 35 2.58 10.53 32.43
CA GLN A 35 1.90 11.82 32.59
C GLN A 35 0.53 12.01 31.85
N GLY A 36 -0.19 10.97 31.43
CA GLY A 36 -1.65 11.00 31.09
C GLY A 36 -2.23 11.68 29.80
N ARG A 37 -1.66 11.56 28.59
CA ARG A 37 -2.24 11.96 27.28
C ARG A 37 -3.18 10.88 26.67
N ILE A 38 -3.27 10.65 25.36
CA ILE A 38 -4.21 9.66 24.77
C ILE A 38 -3.43 8.69 23.88
N THR A 39 -3.41 7.40 24.24
CA THR A 39 -3.05 6.30 23.34
C THR A 39 -4.27 6.01 22.45
N LEU A 40 -4.19 6.34 21.16
CA LEU A 40 -5.20 5.88 20.21
C LEU A 40 -5.25 4.35 20.24
N PRO A 41 -6.44 3.73 20.21
CA PRO A 41 -6.53 2.29 20.17
C PRO A 41 -5.78 1.81 18.94
N PRO A 42 -4.96 0.76 19.07
CA PRO A 42 -4.18 0.29 17.95
C PRO A 42 -5.13 -0.18 16.85
N ILE A 43 -4.90 0.29 15.62
CA ILE A 43 -5.76 -0.02 14.46
C ILE A 43 -5.88 -1.54 14.25
N TRP A 44 -4.93 -2.33 14.76
CA TRP A 44 -4.97 -3.78 14.72
C TRP A 44 -6.10 -4.43 15.49
N SER A 45 -6.70 -3.71 16.44
CA SER A 45 -7.91 -4.18 17.14
C SER A 45 -9.16 -4.13 16.26
N CYS A 46 -9.12 -3.44 15.11
CA CYS A 46 -10.27 -3.19 14.24
C CYS A 46 -10.31 -4.14 13.02
N ARG A 47 -10.16 -5.46 13.21
CA ARG A 47 -10.10 -6.42 12.08
C ARG A 47 -11.40 -6.54 11.26
N GLY A 48 -12.52 -6.15 11.87
CA GLY A 48 -13.84 -6.10 11.21
C GLY A 48 -14.11 -4.79 10.46
N LEU A 49 -13.09 -3.95 10.27
CA LEU A 49 -13.24 -2.67 9.60
C LEU A 49 -13.54 -2.88 8.11
N GLU A 50 -14.67 -2.33 7.67
CA GLU A 50 -15.11 -2.37 6.26
C GLU A 50 -14.72 -1.07 5.53
N THR A 51 -14.60 0.04 6.24
CA THR A 51 -14.25 1.35 5.66
C THR A 51 -13.17 2.06 6.47
N LEU A 52 -12.08 2.43 5.81
CA LEU A 52 -10.98 3.19 6.37
C LEU A 52 -10.77 4.47 5.57
N HIS A 53 -11.05 5.61 6.18
CA HIS A 53 -10.68 6.93 5.67
C HIS A 53 -9.56 7.48 6.54
N ILE A 54 -8.41 7.72 5.94
CA ILE A 54 -7.20 8.05 6.66
C ILE A 54 -6.53 9.28 6.06
N GLU A 55 -6.25 10.26 6.91
CA GLU A 55 -5.39 11.39 6.58
C GLU A 55 -3.98 11.06 7.04
N LEU A 56 -3.06 10.93 6.08
CA LEU A 56 -1.67 10.59 6.34
C LEU A 56 -0.86 11.84 6.61
N HIS A 57 -0.37 11.94 7.85
CA HIS A 57 0.51 13.02 8.28
C HIS A 57 1.92 12.52 8.53
N GLY A 58 2.90 13.39 8.27
CA GLY A 58 4.29 13.12 8.57
C GLY A 58 4.97 12.20 7.55
N LYS A 59 6.13 11.67 7.95
CA LYS A 59 6.93 10.76 7.14
C LYS A 59 6.49 9.33 7.38
N PHE A 60 6.48 8.51 6.34
CA PHE A 60 6.19 7.10 6.48
C PHE A 60 6.79 6.30 5.33
N ASP A 61 7.02 5.01 5.58
CA ASP A 61 7.33 4.05 4.54
C ASP A 61 6.01 3.51 3.96
N PRO A 62 5.69 3.78 2.68
CA PRO A 62 4.45 3.29 2.06
C PRO A 62 4.31 1.78 2.10
N ARG A 63 5.41 1.01 2.06
CA ARG A 63 5.35 -0.46 2.11
C ARG A 63 4.90 -0.94 3.47
N VAL A 64 5.41 -0.34 4.55
CA VAL A 64 4.97 -0.65 5.92
C VAL A 64 3.49 -0.33 6.05
N PHE A 65 3.07 0.82 5.53
CA PHE A 65 1.68 1.25 5.57
C PHE A 65 0.72 0.31 4.80
N TYR A 66 0.99 0.02 3.53
CA TYR A 66 0.14 -0.87 2.74
C TYR A 66 0.20 -2.32 3.21
N GLY A 67 1.37 -2.78 3.64
CA GLY A 67 1.54 -4.11 4.26
C GLY A 67 0.73 -4.23 5.54
N TYR A 68 0.71 -3.17 6.37
CA TYR A 68 -0.11 -3.13 7.58
C TYR A 68 -1.58 -3.31 7.22
N ILE A 69 -2.10 -2.45 6.33
CA ILE A 69 -3.50 -2.49 5.93
C ILE A 69 -3.88 -3.87 5.39
N SER A 70 -3.07 -4.43 4.48
CA SER A 70 -3.41 -5.70 3.83
C SER A 70 -3.48 -6.88 4.79
N ARG A 71 -2.64 -6.90 5.84
CA ARG A 71 -2.62 -7.99 6.83
C ARG A 71 -3.60 -7.79 7.97
N VAL A 72 -3.77 -6.55 8.41
CA VAL A 72 -4.51 -6.22 9.63
C VAL A 72 -6.01 -6.01 9.36
N LEU A 73 -6.35 -5.52 8.17
CA LEU A 73 -7.72 -5.14 7.79
C LEU A 73 -8.21 -5.99 6.59
N PRO A 74 -8.28 -7.33 6.72
CA PRO A 74 -8.58 -8.19 5.58
C PRO A 74 -10.01 -8.03 5.06
N GLN A 75 -10.94 -7.49 5.87
CA GLN A 75 -12.36 -7.28 5.53
C GLN A 75 -12.63 -5.91 4.90
N LEU A 76 -11.58 -5.13 4.60
CA LEU A 76 -11.71 -3.77 4.12
C LEU A 76 -12.37 -3.74 2.73
N GLN A 77 -13.46 -3.00 2.61
CA GLN A 77 -14.23 -2.77 1.38
C GLN A 77 -13.93 -1.40 0.76
N GLU A 78 -13.65 -0.40 1.59
CA GLU A 78 -13.33 0.95 1.14
C GLU A 78 -12.09 1.48 1.85
N LEU A 79 -11.12 1.91 1.05
CA LEU A 79 -9.90 2.57 1.50
C LEU A 79 -9.80 3.95 0.85
N VAL A 80 -9.82 4.99 1.68
CA VAL A 80 -9.61 6.38 1.26
C VAL A 80 -8.39 6.91 1.99
N ILE A 81 -7.34 7.21 1.23
CA ILE A 81 -6.09 7.78 1.72
C ILE A 81 -6.03 9.22 1.25
N ILE A 82 -5.90 10.14 2.19
CA ILE A 82 -5.81 11.58 1.93
C ILE A 82 -4.47 12.06 2.43
N ARG A 83 -3.75 12.79 1.58
CA ARG A 83 -2.54 13.51 1.97
C ARG A 83 -2.85 15.01 2.06
N PRO A 84 -2.82 15.59 3.26
CA PRO A 84 -3.11 17.01 3.43
C PRO A 84 -2.05 17.92 2.80
N LYS A 85 -2.46 19.08 2.31
CA LYS A 85 -1.60 20.05 1.59
C LYS A 85 -0.38 20.51 2.39
N HIS A 86 -0.52 20.70 3.70
CA HIS A 86 0.60 21.10 4.57
C HIS A 86 1.66 20.01 4.71
N CYS A 87 1.35 18.76 4.36
CA CYS A 87 2.32 17.66 4.34
C CYS A 87 3.09 17.54 2.99
N GLU A 88 2.81 18.41 2.01
CA GLU A 88 3.53 18.49 0.73
C GLU A 88 4.65 19.55 0.73
N SER A 89 4.61 20.51 1.67
CA SER A 89 5.29 21.80 1.54
C SER A 89 6.70 21.87 2.15
N ALA A 90 7.39 20.75 2.35
CA ALA A 90 8.76 20.74 2.87
C ALA A 90 9.79 20.36 1.78
N PRO A 91 10.02 21.22 0.77
CA PRO A 91 10.87 20.92 -0.39
C PRO A 91 12.36 20.72 -0.04
N MET A 92 12.80 21.09 1.17
CA MET A 92 14.21 20.99 1.55
C MET A 92 14.60 19.70 2.29
N LEU A 93 13.65 18.82 2.58
CA LEU A 93 13.95 17.52 3.15
C LEU A 93 13.30 16.46 2.27
N PHE A 94 14.12 15.75 1.48
CA PHE A 94 13.80 14.57 0.65
C PHE A 94 13.08 13.41 1.38
N LEU A 95 12.61 13.66 2.60
CA LEU A 95 12.17 12.68 3.56
C LEU A 95 10.64 12.48 3.53
N TYR A 96 9.92 13.19 2.67
CA TYR A 96 8.50 12.97 2.43
C TYR A 96 8.34 12.33 1.07
N THR A 97 8.54 11.03 0.97
CA THR A 97 8.23 10.27 -0.23
C THR A 97 6.81 10.62 -0.67
N SER A 98 6.68 11.27 -1.85
CA SER A 98 5.41 11.31 -2.57
C SER A 98 4.87 9.89 -2.56
N GLY A 99 3.63 9.66 -2.10
CA GLY A 99 3.13 8.32 -1.78
C GLY A 99 3.42 7.38 -2.94
N SER A 100 4.47 6.57 -2.82
CA SER A 100 5.05 5.92 -3.98
C SER A 100 4.10 4.80 -4.37
N LEU A 101 3.39 5.00 -5.49
CA LEU A 101 2.40 4.05 -5.98
C LEU A 101 3.01 2.95 -6.86
N TRP A 102 4.33 2.95 -7.05
CA TRP A 102 5.00 1.97 -7.90
C TRP A 102 5.08 0.58 -7.24
N LEU A 103 5.25 -0.45 -8.06
CA LEU A 103 5.17 -1.85 -7.64
C LEU A 103 6.26 -2.22 -6.63
N GLY A 104 7.53 -1.91 -6.93
CA GLY A 104 8.65 -2.42 -6.12
C GLY A 104 9.08 -1.55 -4.94
N GLY A 105 9.08 -0.22 -5.05
CA GLY A 105 9.51 0.65 -3.95
C GLY A 105 8.37 1.25 -3.12
N GLY A 106 7.12 0.90 -3.42
CA GLY A 106 5.94 1.58 -2.90
C GLY A 106 5.02 0.66 -2.12
N GLY A 107 5.03 -0.63 -2.44
CA GLY A 107 4.26 -1.64 -1.72
C GLY A 107 2.75 -1.54 -1.94
N LEU A 108 2.29 -0.73 -2.91
CA LEU A 108 0.86 -0.67 -3.25
C LEU A 108 0.32 -2.05 -3.65
N CYS A 109 1.15 -2.89 -4.29
CA CYS A 109 0.81 -4.28 -4.63
C CYS A 109 0.47 -5.14 -3.41
N LEU A 110 0.93 -4.80 -2.21
CA LEU A 110 0.58 -5.52 -0.97
C LEU A 110 -0.93 -5.49 -0.72
N LEU A 111 -1.65 -4.47 -1.23
CA LEU A 111 -3.10 -4.39 -1.16
C LEU A 111 -3.79 -5.48 -1.99
N ALA A 112 -3.11 -6.17 -2.90
CA ALA A 112 -3.69 -7.23 -3.73
C ALA A 112 -4.34 -8.36 -2.91
N ARG A 113 -3.95 -8.54 -1.64
CA ARG A 113 -4.55 -9.51 -0.71
C ARG A 113 -5.97 -9.15 -0.26
N LEU A 114 -6.37 -7.88 -0.37
CA LEU A 114 -7.68 -7.41 0.10
C LEU A 114 -8.80 -7.86 -0.86
N GLN A 115 -9.30 -9.06 -0.62
CA GLN A 115 -10.30 -9.72 -1.48
C GLN A 115 -11.62 -8.96 -1.57
N TYR A 116 -11.97 -8.21 -0.53
CA TYR A 116 -13.24 -7.49 -0.41
C TYR A 116 -13.14 -6.01 -0.80
N LEU A 117 -11.94 -5.51 -1.15
CA LEU A 117 -11.75 -4.10 -1.46
C LEU A 117 -12.50 -3.71 -2.73
N GLU A 118 -13.58 -2.95 -2.57
CA GLU A 118 -14.41 -2.46 -3.66
C GLU A 118 -13.98 -1.09 -4.17
N ARG A 119 -13.43 -0.26 -3.28
CA ARG A 119 -13.14 1.16 -3.52
C ARG A 119 -11.77 1.54 -2.98
N LEU A 120 -10.90 2.02 -3.86
CA LEU A 120 -9.60 2.58 -3.49
C LEU A 120 -9.51 4.04 -3.96
N TRP A 121 -9.33 4.96 -3.03
CA TRP A 121 -9.07 6.37 -3.30
C TRP A 121 -7.75 6.80 -2.69
N ILE A 122 -6.87 7.38 -3.49
CA ILE A 122 -5.67 8.06 -3.02
C ILE A 122 -5.75 9.51 -3.49
N LYS A 123 -5.86 10.45 -2.55
CA LYS A 123 -5.98 11.89 -2.79
C LYS A 123 -4.75 12.62 -2.28
N SER A 124 -4.36 13.65 -3.02
CA SER A 124 -3.55 14.75 -2.50
C SER A 124 -4.42 15.99 -2.45
N GLU A 125 -4.46 16.69 -1.32
CA GLU A 125 -5.21 17.96 -1.21
C GLU A 125 -4.43 19.15 -1.78
N GLY A 126 -3.13 18.99 -2.05
CA GLY A 126 -2.30 20.05 -2.61
C GLY A 126 -2.25 20.03 -4.13
N ARG A 127 -1.05 20.11 -4.72
CA ARG A 127 -0.92 20.22 -6.19
C ARG A 127 -1.44 18.96 -6.88
N ASP A 128 -1.78 19.08 -8.16
CA ASP A 128 -2.19 17.97 -9.01
C ASP A 128 -1.32 16.74 -8.73
N PHE A 129 -1.97 15.61 -8.45
CA PHE A 129 -1.31 14.34 -8.23
C PHE A 129 -0.40 14.04 -9.42
N ARG A 130 0.92 14.13 -9.22
CA ARG A 130 1.89 13.84 -10.27
C ARG A 130 2.30 12.38 -10.20
N ILE A 131 2.05 11.68 -11.29
CA ILE A 131 2.61 10.36 -11.54
C ILE A 131 4.13 10.56 -11.69
N PRO A 132 4.97 9.87 -10.89
CA PRO A 132 6.42 9.89 -11.08
C PRO A 132 6.78 9.44 -12.51
N GLU A 133 7.84 9.99 -13.10
CA GLU A 133 8.24 9.64 -14.48
C GLU A 133 8.58 8.15 -14.64
N GLU A 134 9.06 7.54 -13.57
CA GLU A 134 9.42 6.12 -13.50
C GLU A 134 8.18 5.21 -13.39
N MET A 135 7.03 5.79 -13.03
CA MET A 135 5.80 5.04 -12.88
C MET A 135 5.20 4.77 -14.25
N THR A 136 5.33 3.53 -14.68
CA THR A 136 4.77 3.03 -15.93
C THR A 136 3.38 2.43 -15.72
N ARG A 137 2.60 2.30 -16.80
CA ARG A 137 1.32 1.55 -16.78
C ARG A 137 1.47 0.15 -16.18
N MET A 138 2.61 -0.47 -16.44
CA MET A 138 3.04 -1.75 -15.90
C MET A 138 3.04 -1.81 -14.37
N SER A 139 3.36 -0.71 -13.70
CA SER A 139 3.38 -0.64 -12.23
C SER A 139 2.01 -0.86 -11.59
N LEU A 140 0.93 -0.65 -12.36
CA LEU A 140 -0.45 -0.78 -11.89
C LEU A 140 -1.30 -1.76 -12.72
N SER A 141 -0.72 -2.43 -13.72
CA SER A 141 -1.48 -3.33 -14.61
C SER A 141 -2.14 -4.48 -13.84
N TRP A 142 -1.54 -4.87 -12.71
CA TRP A 142 -2.06 -5.88 -11.80
C TRP A 142 -3.37 -5.51 -11.09
N ILE A 143 -3.73 -4.22 -11.02
CA ILE A 143 -4.98 -3.76 -10.38
C ILE A 143 -6.19 -4.14 -11.23
N ILE A 144 -6.02 -4.26 -12.54
CA ILE A 144 -7.10 -4.69 -13.42
C ILE A 144 -7.31 -6.19 -13.20
N PRO A 145 -8.50 -6.63 -12.75
CA PRO A 145 -8.78 -8.05 -12.65
C PRO A 145 -8.60 -8.68 -14.03
N ASN A 146 -7.84 -9.76 -14.11
CA ASN A 146 -7.82 -10.62 -15.28
C ASN A 146 -9.23 -11.24 -15.40
N THR A 147 -10.14 -10.52 -16.04
CA THR A 147 -11.42 -11.10 -16.42
C THR A 147 -11.08 -12.14 -17.48
N SER A 148 -11.39 -13.39 -17.20
CA SER A 148 -10.99 -14.58 -17.97
C SER A 148 -11.56 -14.64 -19.40
N SER A 149 -11.92 -13.51 -19.99
CA SER A 149 -12.31 -13.43 -21.38
C SER A 149 -11.13 -13.91 -22.24
N PRO A 150 -11.27 -15.06 -22.93
CA PRO A 150 -10.24 -15.60 -23.82
C PRO A 150 -9.88 -14.64 -24.96
N LEU A 151 -10.72 -13.63 -25.19
CA LEU A 151 -10.61 -12.61 -26.24
C LEU A 151 -10.00 -11.30 -25.75
N SER A 152 -9.65 -11.17 -24.47
CA SER A 152 -9.01 -9.93 -24.01
C SER A 152 -7.54 -9.92 -24.45
N TRP A 153 -7.15 -8.86 -25.16
CA TRP A 153 -5.77 -8.55 -25.56
C TRP A 153 -4.75 -8.57 -24.39
N PHE A 154 -5.22 -8.68 -23.15
CA PHE A 154 -4.40 -8.82 -21.96
C PHE A 154 -3.73 -10.20 -21.81
N GLY A 155 -4.12 -11.23 -22.55
CA GLY A 155 -3.50 -12.56 -22.45
C GLY A 155 -1.99 -12.57 -22.78
N GLU A 156 -1.59 -11.92 -23.86
CA GLU A 156 -0.17 -11.76 -24.23
C GLU A 156 0.53 -10.68 -23.39
N SER A 157 -0.17 -9.58 -23.08
CA SER A 157 0.34 -8.58 -22.13
C SER A 157 0.68 -9.25 -20.82
N SER A 158 -0.13 -10.18 -20.31
CA SER A 158 0.11 -10.85 -19.02
C SER A 158 1.45 -11.58 -18.96
N ARG A 159 1.94 -12.21 -20.04
CA ARG A 159 3.25 -12.88 -20.02
C ARG A 159 4.40 -11.87 -20.03
N ARG A 160 4.32 -10.86 -20.89
CA ARG A 160 5.31 -9.78 -20.96
C ARG A 160 5.35 -9.02 -19.64
N ASP A 161 4.19 -8.68 -19.12
CA ASP A 161 3.99 -8.01 -17.84
C ASP A 161 4.61 -8.80 -16.68
N LYS A 162 4.42 -10.13 -16.67
CA LYS A 162 5.05 -11.02 -15.68
C LYS A 162 6.57 -11.01 -15.79
N ALA A 163 7.10 -11.17 -17.01
CA ALA A 163 8.54 -11.17 -17.24
C ALA A 163 9.16 -9.82 -16.83
N GLU A 164 8.53 -8.71 -17.19
CA GLU A 164 8.98 -7.36 -16.85
C GLU A 164 8.91 -7.08 -15.35
N ARG A 165 7.84 -7.54 -14.67
CA ARG A 165 7.79 -7.47 -13.20
C ARG A 165 8.91 -8.27 -12.55
N ARG A 166 9.17 -9.49 -13.01
CA ARG A 166 10.27 -10.32 -12.51
C ARG A 166 11.62 -9.66 -12.75
N GLU A 167 11.85 -9.15 -13.95
CA GLU A 167 13.07 -8.41 -14.29
C GLU A 167 13.23 -7.18 -13.40
N TYR A 168 12.13 -6.43 -13.17
CA TYR A 168 12.14 -5.30 -12.26
C TYR A 168 12.46 -5.71 -10.83
N MET A 169 11.95 -6.85 -10.35
CA MET A 169 12.26 -7.38 -9.02
C MET A 169 13.73 -7.84 -8.92
N THR A 170 14.26 -8.51 -9.96
CA THR A 170 15.67 -8.94 -10.02
C THR A 170 16.62 -7.75 -10.14
N LYS A 171 16.32 -6.75 -10.98
CA LYS A 171 17.05 -5.47 -10.98
C LYS A 171 16.89 -4.74 -9.65
N GLY A 172 15.71 -4.87 -9.06
CA GLY A 172 15.33 -4.49 -7.71
C GLY A 172 16.24 -5.08 -6.64
N GLU A 173 16.83 -6.27 -6.83
CA GLU A 173 17.77 -6.87 -5.87
C GLU A 173 19.05 -6.04 -5.72
N SER A 174 19.40 -5.17 -6.67
CA SER A 174 20.45 -4.14 -6.48
C SER A 174 20.03 -3.07 -5.46
N TRP A 175 18.75 -2.72 -5.39
CA TRP A 175 18.16 -1.95 -4.28
C TRP A 175 18.01 -2.81 -3.02
N GLY A 176 17.85 -4.12 -3.23
CA GLY A 176 17.93 -5.17 -2.22
C GLY A 176 19.25 -5.12 -1.43
N ILE A 177 20.39 -4.80 -2.08
CA ILE A 177 21.69 -4.62 -1.40
C ILE A 177 21.64 -3.43 -0.41
N LEU A 178 20.94 -2.34 -0.73
CA LEU A 178 20.63 -1.27 0.23
C LEU A 178 19.66 -1.73 1.32
N SER A 179 18.79 -2.69 1.02
CA SER A 179 17.83 -3.23 1.99
C SER A 179 18.37 -4.34 2.90
N ILE A 180 19.39 -5.09 2.47
CA ILE A 180 20.10 -6.07 3.31
C ILE A 180 20.83 -5.30 4.41
N VAL A 181 21.36 -4.11 4.10
CA VAL A 181 21.86 -3.17 5.11
C VAL A 181 20.75 -2.72 6.06
N ASP A 182 19.51 -2.51 5.60
CA ASP A 182 18.35 -2.25 6.48
C ASP A 182 17.93 -3.47 7.32
N VAL A 183 17.99 -4.69 6.77
CA VAL A 183 17.61 -5.94 7.45
C VAL A 183 18.66 -6.35 8.49
N GLU A 184 19.95 -6.21 8.19
CA GLU A 184 21.03 -6.51 9.13
C GLU A 184 21.16 -5.45 10.23
N ASN A 185 20.87 -4.17 9.94
CA ASN A 185 20.86 -3.13 10.98
C ASN A 185 19.58 -3.12 11.83
N ARG A 186 18.45 -3.62 11.30
CA ARG A 186 17.25 -3.82 12.11
C ARG A 186 17.43 -5.10 12.92
N LYS A 187 17.93 -4.95 14.16
CA LYS A 187 17.81 -5.99 15.19
C LYS A 187 16.42 -6.61 15.08
N PRO A 188 16.28 -7.95 14.97
CA PRO A 188 14.98 -8.59 14.84
C PRO A 188 14.07 -8.05 15.93
N ARG A 189 13.08 -7.25 15.53
CA ARG A 189 12.19 -6.54 16.44
C ARG A 189 11.17 -7.52 17.01
N THR A 190 11.62 -8.63 17.56
CA THR A 190 10.77 -9.64 18.17
C THR A 190 10.51 -9.23 19.61
N LYS A 191 9.69 -8.18 19.82
CA LYS A 191 8.98 -8.07 21.11
C LYS A 191 8.05 -9.30 21.14
N PRO A 192 8.15 -10.19 22.15
CA PRO A 192 7.21 -11.30 22.26
C PRO A 192 5.80 -10.73 22.36
N PRO A 193 4.77 -11.45 21.85
CA PRO A 193 3.40 -11.02 22.05
C PRO A 193 3.15 -10.78 23.54
N PRO A 194 2.34 -9.77 23.92
CA PRO A 194 1.98 -9.53 25.31
C PRO A 194 1.49 -10.83 25.97
N ALA A 195 1.85 -11.08 27.23
CA ALA A 195 1.49 -12.32 27.93
C ALA A 195 -0.03 -12.57 27.98
N ASN A 196 -0.84 -11.53 27.79
CA ASN A 196 -2.30 -11.55 27.75
C ASN A 196 -2.89 -11.52 26.32
N ALA A 197 -2.08 -11.63 25.27
CA ALA A 197 -2.57 -11.66 23.89
C ALA A 197 -3.41 -12.93 23.65
N LYS A 198 -4.57 -12.78 23.02
CA LYS A 198 -5.41 -13.93 22.69
C LYS A 198 -4.70 -14.79 21.63
N PRO A 199 -4.92 -16.12 21.60
CA PRO A 199 -4.32 -16.99 20.58
C PRO A 199 -4.61 -16.53 19.13
N LEU A 200 -5.81 -15.99 18.88
CA LEU A 200 -6.20 -15.40 17.59
C LEU A 200 -5.40 -14.15 17.22
N ASP A 201 -4.94 -13.39 18.22
CA ASP A 201 -4.11 -12.21 18.03
C ASP A 201 -2.64 -12.58 17.89
N ALA A 202 -2.20 -13.71 18.47
CA ALA A 202 -0.82 -14.17 18.38
C ALA A 202 -0.33 -14.30 16.93
N GLY A 203 -1.16 -14.84 16.02
CA GLY A 203 -0.82 -14.89 14.58
C GLY A 203 -0.55 -13.49 13.98
N ILE A 204 -1.28 -12.48 14.42
CA ILE A 204 -1.10 -11.07 14.02
C ILE A 204 0.22 -10.52 14.55
N TRP A 205 0.73 -11.00 15.68
CA TRP A 205 2.04 -10.56 16.18
C TRP A 205 3.20 -11.20 15.42
N TYR A 206 3.00 -12.37 14.79
CA TYR A 206 4.05 -13.00 13.99
C TYR A 206 4.12 -12.48 12.55
N HIS A 207 2.97 -12.17 11.94
CA HIS A 207 2.91 -11.75 10.53
C HIS A 207 3.67 -10.45 10.19
N PRO A 208 3.64 -9.39 11.01
CA PRO A 208 4.23 -8.12 10.64
C PRO A 208 5.74 -8.08 10.86
N ARG A 209 6.39 -9.20 11.24
CA ARG A 209 7.86 -9.27 11.33
C ARG A 209 8.55 -8.85 10.03
N ASN A 210 7.92 -9.13 8.90
CA ASN A 210 8.41 -8.76 7.57
C ASN A 210 7.60 -7.60 6.97
N LEU A 211 6.79 -6.88 7.76
CA LEU A 211 5.90 -5.84 7.25
C LEU A 211 6.68 -4.73 6.55
N GLY A 212 6.35 -4.50 5.28
CA GLY A 212 6.96 -3.43 4.50
C GLY A 212 8.42 -3.64 4.14
N LEU A 213 8.99 -4.82 4.40
CA LEU A 213 10.27 -5.21 3.82
C LEU A 213 10.10 -5.45 2.32
N TYR A 214 11.16 -5.27 1.54
CA TYR A 214 11.14 -5.63 0.11
C TYR A 214 10.79 -7.11 -0.11
N GLN A 215 11.14 -7.97 0.85
CA GLN A 215 10.75 -9.38 0.83
C GLN A 215 9.22 -9.57 0.78
N ASP A 216 8.42 -8.81 1.53
CA ASP A 216 6.95 -8.93 1.51
C ASP A 216 6.39 -8.51 0.14
N VAL A 217 7.01 -7.51 -0.50
CA VAL A 217 6.67 -7.09 -1.86
C VAL A 217 7.04 -8.18 -2.86
N ALA A 218 8.21 -8.80 -2.73
CA ALA A 218 8.64 -9.90 -3.60
C ALA A 218 7.74 -11.12 -3.49
N GLU A 219 7.45 -11.57 -2.26
CA GLU A 219 6.52 -12.67 -1.98
C GLU A 219 5.12 -12.37 -2.55
N MET A 220 4.63 -11.14 -2.40
CA MET A 220 3.35 -10.75 -2.98
C MET A 220 3.37 -10.80 -4.52
N VAL A 221 4.43 -10.31 -5.17
CA VAL A 221 4.54 -10.35 -6.64
C VAL A 221 4.62 -11.80 -7.13
N GLU A 222 5.34 -12.67 -6.43
CA GLU A 222 5.38 -14.10 -6.73
C GLU A 222 3.99 -14.73 -6.58
N GLU A 223 3.30 -14.45 -5.46
CA GLU A 223 1.93 -14.90 -5.18
C GLU A 223 0.96 -14.47 -6.31
N MET A 224 1.04 -13.21 -6.77
CA MET A 224 0.24 -12.68 -7.88
C MET A 224 0.54 -13.38 -9.21
N ASP A 225 1.74 -13.90 -9.38
CA ASP A 225 2.15 -14.61 -10.59
C ASP A 225 1.69 -16.09 -10.59
N THR A 226 1.35 -16.65 -9.42
CA THR A 226 0.82 -18.01 -9.28
C THR A 226 -0.51 -18.20 -10.00
N LYS A 227 -0.79 -19.43 -10.44
CA LYS A 227 -2.07 -19.75 -11.09
C LYS A 227 -3.20 -19.71 -10.06
N GLY A 228 -4.22 -18.91 -10.34
CA GLY A 228 -5.44 -18.85 -9.54
C GLY A 228 -5.51 -17.69 -8.55
N PHE A 229 -4.40 -16.98 -8.32
CA PHE A 229 -4.45 -15.73 -7.55
C PHE A 229 -5.27 -14.68 -8.30
N LYS A 230 -6.24 -14.07 -7.60
CA LYS A 230 -7.07 -12.98 -8.13
C LYS A 230 -6.70 -11.70 -7.40
N THR A 231 -6.14 -10.75 -8.14
CA THR A 231 -5.81 -9.43 -7.62
C THR A 231 -7.09 -8.61 -7.47
N LEU A 232 -7.39 -8.17 -6.24
CA LEU A 232 -8.49 -7.24 -5.93
C LEU A 232 -9.82 -7.60 -6.65
N PRO A 233 -10.34 -8.83 -6.50
CA PRO A 233 -11.46 -9.32 -7.31
C PRO A 233 -12.75 -8.51 -7.12
N ALA A 234 -12.92 -7.85 -5.99
CA ALA A 234 -14.09 -7.02 -5.68
C ALA A 234 -13.94 -5.55 -6.15
N LEU A 235 -12.79 -5.12 -6.68
CA LEU A 235 -12.51 -3.72 -6.95
C LEU A 235 -13.36 -3.17 -8.10
N LYS A 236 -14.29 -2.27 -7.75
CA LYS A 236 -15.22 -1.63 -8.68
C LYS A 236 -14.78 -0.21 -9.02
N LYS A 237 -14.09 0.46 -8.10
CA LYS A 237 -13.79 1.90 -8.17
C LYS A 237 -12.37 2.20 -7.73
N LEU A 238 -11.67 2.97 -8.56
CA LEU A 238 -10.31 3.42 -8.33
C LEU A 238 -10.21 4.92 -8.59
N SER A 239 -9.41 5.61 -7.77
CA SER A 239 -8.99 6.97 -8.05
C SER A 239 -7.59 7.21 -7.46
N LEU A 240 -6.66 7.64 -8.31
CA LEU A 240 -5.27 7.94 -7.96
C LEU A 240 -5.03 9.41 -8.32
N GLY A 241 -5.48 10.31 -7.43
CA GLY A 241 -5.35 11.75 -7.59
C GLY A 241 -6.54 12.46 -8.23
N SER A 242 -7.47 11.73 -8.84
CA SER A 242 -8.69 12.30 -9.42
C SER A 242 -9.70 12.73 -8.34
N SER A 243 -10.51 13.76 -8.64
CA SER A 243 -11.60 14.22 -7.77
C SER A 243 -12.83 13.31 -7.78
N TYR A 244 -12.87 12.33 -8.69
CA TYR A 244 -13.94 11.33 -8.79
C TYR A 244 -13.37 9.94 -9.08
N MET A 245 -14.11 8.92 -8.62
CA MET A 245 -13.75 7.52 -8.80
C MET A 245 -14.25 6.95 -10.12
N LYS A 246 -13.34 6.33 -10.88
CA LYS A 246 -13.62 5.66 -12.15
C LYS A 246 -13.51 4.14 -12.00
N ARG A 247 -13.84 3.38 -13.04
CA ARG A 247 -13.47 1.96 -13.08
C ARG A 247 -11.94 1.83 -13.17
N PRO A 248 -11.31 0.77 -12.63
CA PRO A 248 -9.85 0.62 -12.66
C PRO A 248 -9.22 0.84 -14.04
N LYS A 249 -9.82 0.28 -15.09
CA LYS A 249 -9.36 0.46 -16.47
C LYS A 249 -9.41 1.92 -16.93
N GLU A 250 -10.51 2.61 -16.70
CA GLU A 250 -10.71 4.01 -17.09
C GLU A 250 -9.74 4.94 -16.35
N GLU A 251 -9.48 4.67 -15.05
CA GLU A 251 -8.49 5.42 -14.28
C GLU A 251 -7.09 5.21 -14.86
N LEU A 252 -6.70 3.96 -15.15
CA LEU A 252 -5.40 3.66 -15.75
C LEU A 252 -5.22 4.22 -17.16
N ASP A 253 -6.27 4.22 -17.98
CA ASP A 253 -6.25 4.84 -19.31
C ASP A 253 -6.13 6.37 -19.21
N SER A 254 -6.67 6.98 -18.15
CA SER A 254 -6.54 8.41 -17.87
C SER A 254 -5.14 8.78 -17.36
N LEU A 255 -4.53 7.91 -16.54
CA LEU A 255 -3.18 8.11 -15.98
C LEU A 255 -2.09 7.87 -17.03
N PHE A 256 -2.31 6.90 -17.90
CA PHE A 256 -1.37 6.50 -18.96
C PHE A 256 -2.05 6.60 -20.32
N PRO A 257 -2.32 7.83 -20.81
CA PRO A 257 -2.91 8.00 -22.12
C PRO A 257 -2.02 7.32 -23.15
N PRO A 258 -2.60 6.61 -24.14
CA PRO A 258 -1.80 6.07 -25.24
C PRO A 258 -1.02 7.23 -25.84
N LYS A 259 0.29 7.04 -26.07
CA LYS A 259 1.12 8.02 -26.75
C LYS A 259 0.47 8.30 -28.10
N LYS A 260 -0.35 9.36 -28.18
CA LYS A 260 -1.04 9.75 -29.41
C LYS A 260 0.04 10.29 -30.33
N TRP A 261 0.70 9.41 -31.08
CA TRP A 261 1.24 9.65 -32.41
C TRP A 261 1.94 11.01 -32.56
N TYR A 262 2.84 11.34 -31.63
CA TYR A 262 3.73 12.50 -31.76
C TYR A 262 4.69 12.36 -32.96
N ASN A 263 4.63 11.24 -33.67
CA ASN A 263 5.33 10.99 -34.93
C ASN A 263 4.69 11.67 -36.15
N ARG A 264 3.56 12.39 -36.02
CA ARG A 264 2.94 13.06 -37.19
C ARG A 264 3.41 14.51 -37.44
N PHE A 265 4.25 15.07 -36.58
CA PHE A 265 4.69 16.48 -36.67
C PHE A 265 6.20 16.69 -36.57
N MET A 266 7.01 15.61 -36.67
CA MET A 266 8.48 15.68 -36.68
C MET A 266 9.08 15.15 -38.00
N GLU A 267 8.26 14.96 -39.04
CA GLU A 267 8.68 14.54 -40.39
C GLU A 267 8.43 15.62 -41.48
N GLU A 268 8.23 16.88 -41.08
CA GLU A 268 8.32 18.06 -41.98
C GLU A 268 9.48 18.96 -41.56
#